data_AF-A0A967XTH4-F1
#
_entry.id   AF-A0A967XTH4-F1
#
_cell.length_a   1.000
_cell.length_b   1.000
_cell.length_c   1.000
_cell.angle_alpha   90.00
_cell.angle_beta   90.00
_cell.angle_gamma   90.00
#
_symmetry.space_group_name_H-M   'P 1'
#
loop_
_entity.id
_entity.type
_entity.pdbx_description
1 polymer ?
#
loop_
_entity_poly.entity_id
_entity_poly.type
_entity_poly.pdbx_seq_one_letter_code
_entity_poly.pdbx_strand_id
1 'polypeptide(L)'
;PAPAGVYFDEIVYQVGGAVGEAVISLATTADFVNFTLEDSVVIRQGPPECMKNTAPEYAEWQAWGKPDCWCYARQCRGDADGIKTGPFWVAIPDLEGFRQCMNRDPMPPGCICYDFDHLKSGPFRIAISDLTTFRFYFNKPELQVPECDPTNYNFWETP
;
A
#
# COMPACT_ATOMS: atom_id res chain seq x y z
N PRO A 1 9.99 -34.17 10.93
CA PRO A 1 10.23 -32.76 11.30
C PRO A 1 10.83 -31.99 10.12
N ALA A 2 10.04 -31.12 9.49
CA ALA A 2 10.57 -30.20 8.46
C ALA A 2 11.47 -29.15 9.14
N PRO A 3 12.60 -28.75 8.54
CA PRO A 3 13.42 -27.69 9.09
C PRO A 3 12.66 -26.36 9.03
N ALA A 4 12.75 -25.60 10.11
CA ALA A 4 12.23 -24.24 10.19
C ALA A 4 12.92 -23.38 9.11
N GLY A 5 12.13 -22.88 8.15
CA GLY A 5 12.61 -21.91 7.19
C GLY A 5 12.91 -20.59 7.89
N VAL A 6 14.11 -20.06 7.68
CA VAL A 6 14.44 -18.68 8.05
C VAL A 6 13.82 -17.77 6.99
N TYR A 7 12.88 -16.93 7.41
CA TYR A 7 12.29 -15.89 6.55
C TYR A 7 13.09 -14.58 6.76
N PHE A 8 13.50 -13.94 5.67
CA PHE A 8 14.18 -12.65 5.67
C PHE A 8 13.28 -11.60 5.03
N ASP A 9 13.17 -10.41 5.65
CA ASP A 9 12.15 -9.41 5.29
C ASP A 9 12.58 -8.39 4.21
N GLU A 10 13.88 -8.21 3.94
CA GLU A 10 14.32 -7.40 2.79
C GLU A 10 15.82 -7.64 2.51
N ILE A 11 16.20 -7.88 1.25
CA ILE A 11 17.59 -7.87 0.82
C ILE A 11 17.70 -6.90 -0.36
N VAL A 12 18.30 -5.73 -0.11
CA VAL A 12 18.63 -4.75 -1.17
C VAL A 12 20.06 -5.03 -1.65
N TYR A 13 20.26 -5.34 -2.93
CA TYR A 13 21.58 -5.39 -3.55
C TYR A 13 21.57 -4.79 -4.96
N GLN A 14 22.61 -4.02 -5.29
CA GLN A 14 22.91 -3.54 -6.65
C GLN A 14 23.94 -4.47 -7.30
N VAL A 15 23.53 -5.24 -8.31
CA VAL A 15 24.48 -6.03 -9.11
C VAL A 15 25.04 -5.15 -10.23
N GLY A 16 26.27 -4.66 -10.05
CA GLY A 16 27.09 -4.17 -11.15
C GLY A 16 27.56 -5.36 -11.98
N GLY A 17 27.19 -5.40 -13.26
CA GLY A 17 27.44 -6.53 -14.16
C GLY A 17 28.92 -6.94 -14.26
N ALA A 18 29.28 -7.98 -13.53
CA ALA A 18 30.39 -8.87 -13.79
C ALA A 18 30.16 -10.16 -12.98
N VAL A 19 30.45 -11.33 -13.57
CA VAL A 19 30.49 -12.60 -12.85
C VAL A 19 31.65 -12.56 -11.85
N GLY A 20 31.34 -12.17 -10.61
CA GLY A 20 32.24 -12.17 -9.47
C GLY A 20 31.51 -12.73 -8.25
N GLU A 21 32.28 -13.30 -7.32
CA GLU A 21 31.79 -13.81 -6.03
C GLU A 21 30.92 -12.75 -5.34
N ALA A 22 29.65 -13.06 -5.13
CA ALA A 22 28.76 -12.23 -4.33
C ALA A 22 28.99 -12.59 -2.85
N VAL A 23 29.75 -11.77 -2.14
CA VAL A 23 29.85 -11.86 -0.69
C VAL A 23 28.58 -11.26 -0.08
N ILE A 24 27.70 -12.13 0.44
CA ILE A 24 26.50 -11.73 1.18
C ILE A 24 26.93 -11.38 2.60
N SER A 25 27.18 -10.11 2.88
CA SER A 25 27.40 -9.63 4.26
C SER A 25 26.06 -9.31 4.92
N LEU A 26 25.57 -10.25 5.73
CA LEU A 26 24.47 -9.98 6.66
C LEU A 26 25.01 -9.17 7.84
N ALA A 27 24.68 -7.88 7.88
CA ALA A 27 24.97 -7.05 9.04
C ALA A 27 23.84 -7.18 10.06
N THR A 28 23.81 -8.27 10.81
CA THR A 28 23.26 -8.23 12.16
C THR A 28 24.43 -7.99 13.11
N THR A 29 24.18 -7.25 14.19
CA THR A 29 25.21 -6.94 15.18
C THR A 29 25.83 -8.23 15.71
N ALA A 30 27.09 -8.46 15.30
CA ALA A 30 28.09 -9.34 15.89
C ALA A 30 28.21 -10.81 15.43
N ASP A 31 27.73 -11.23 14.25
CA ASP A 31 28.14 -12.52 13.68
C ASP A 31 28.22 -12.49 12.13
N PHE A 32 29.46 -12.54 11.61
CA PHE A 32 29.70 -12.76 10.18
C PHE A 32 29.58 -14.26 9.89
N VAL A 33 28.46 -14.69 9.31
CA VAL A 33 28.33 -16.06 8.79
C VAL A 33 28.82 -16.06 7.33
N ASN A 34 30.02 -16.60 7.09
CA ASN A 34 30.48 -16.90 5.73
C ASN A 34 29.65 -18.06 5.17
N PHE A 35 28.83 -17.79 4.17
CA PHE A 35 28.12 -18.82 3.42
C PHE A 35 28.93 -19.21 2.18
N THR A 36 29.46 -20.42 2.15
CA THR A 36 30.01 -21.01 0.91
C THR A 36 28.85 -21.58 0.10
N LEU A 37 28.52 -20.93 -1.02
CA LEU A 37 27.43 -21.33 -1.90
C LEU A 37 27.86 -22.51 -2.79
N GLU A 38 27.66 -23.74 -2.33
CA GLU A 38 27.75 -24.94 -3.20
C GLU A 38 26.44 -25.20 -3.98
N ASP A 39 25.36 -24.52 -3.60
CA ASP A 39 24.04 -24.67 -4.21
C ASP A 39 23.47 -23.29 -4.59
N SER A 40 22.79 -23.21 -5.73
CA SER A 40 22.24 -21.96 -6.26
C SER A 40 21.19 -21.37 -5.31
N VAL A 41 21.50 -20.26 -4.65
CA VAL A 41 20.52 -19.48 -3.90
C VAL A 41 19.65 -18.68 -4.88
N VAL A 42 18.36 -19.00 -4.90
CA VAL A 42 17.35 -18.23 -5.63
C VAL A 42 16.77 -17.18 -4.69
N ILE A 43 17.17 -15.92 -4.87
CA ILE A 43 16.50 -14.79 -4.22
C ILE A 43 15.15 -14.60 -4.91
N ARG A 44 14.06 -14.99 -4.24
CA ARG A 44 12.70 -14.69 -4.71
C ARG A 44 12.35 -13.30 -4.20
N GLN A 45 12.50 -12.28 -5.03
CA GLN A 45 11.79 -11.03 -4.79
C GLN A 45 10.29 -11.34 -4.85
N GLY A 46 9.55 -10.91 -3.84
CA GLY A 46 8.09 -10.92 -3.91
C GLY A 46 7.60 -10.12 -5.11
N PRO A 47 6.31 -10.25 -5.48
CA PRO A 47 5.72 -9.32 -6.44
C PRO A 47 5.98 -7.88 -5.96
N PRO A 48 6.26 -6.94 -6.88
CA PRO A 48 6.48 -5.56 -6.49
C PRO A 48 5.22 -5.01 -5.81
N GLU A 49 5.41 -4.25 -4.74
CA GLU A 49 4.33 -3.64 -3.99
C GLU A 49 3.98 -2.27 -4.58
N CYS A 50 2.70 -1.96 -4.65
CA CYS A 50 2.23 -0.68 -5.20
C CYS A 50 2.64 0.52 -4.33
N MET A 51 2.69 0.36 -3.01
CA MET A 51 3.18 1.36 -2.08
C MET A 51 4.66 1.14 -1.73
N LYS A 52 5.43 2.22 -1.62
CA LYS A 52 6.84 2.16 -1.21
C LYS A 52 6.96 1.87 0.28
N ASN A 53 7.95 1.08 0.68
CA ASN A 53 8.30 0.87 2.09
C ASN A 53 8.71 2.16 2.84
N THR A 54 9.07 3.22 2.11
CA THR A 54 9.36 4.55 2.66
C THR A 54 8.13 5.44 2.82
N ALA A 55 6.94 5.02 2.34
CA ALA A 55 5.73 5.81 2.50
C ALA A 55 5.34 5.88 3.98
N PRO A 56 4.93 7.06 4.50
CA PRO A 56 4.51 7.22 5.90
C PRO A 56 3.44 6.22 6.35
N GLU A 57 2.53 5.88 5.46
CA GLU A 57 1.39 4.98 5.66
C GLU A 57 1.71 3.49 5.45
N TYR A 58 2.92 3.13 5.01
CA TYR A 58 3.25 1.76 4.58
C TYR A 58 3.06 0.71 5.69
N ALA A 59 3.52 0.99 6.91
CA ALA A 59 3.37 0.08 8.04
C ALA A 59 1.89 -0.20 8.37
N GLU A 60 1.03 0.80 8.14
CA GLU A 60 -0.39 0.68 8.40
C GLU A 60 -1.12 -0.01 7.24
N TRP A 61 -0.77 0.30 6.01
CA TRP A 61 -1.22 -0.43 4.83
C TRP A 61 -0.94 -1.93 4.97
N GLN A 62 0.27 -2.29 5.42
CA GLN A 62 0.64 -3.67 5.72
C GLN A 62 -0.21 -4.26 6.84
N ALA A 63 -0.47 -3.53 7.92
CA ALA A 63 -1.30 -3.98 9.04
C ALA A 63 -2.76 -4.26 8.64
N TRP A 64 -3.27 -3.56 7.61
CA TRP A 64 -4.59 -3.79 7.02
C TRP A 64 -4.62 -4.87 5.95
N GLY A 65 -3.50 -5.58 5.73
CA GLY A 65 -3.42 -6.64 4.75
C GLY A 65 -3.21 -6.14 3.32
N LYS A 66 -2.61 -4.96 3.17
CA LYS A 66 -2.25 -4.35 1.88
C LYS A 66 -3.43 -4.20 0.92
N PRO A 67 -4.51 -3.48 1.31
CA PRO A 67 -5.67 -3.32 0.46
C PRO A 67 -5.31 -2.61 -0.86
N ASP A 68 -5.70 -3.21 -1.99
CA ASP A 68 -5.42 -2.67 -3.35
C ASP A 68 -5.95 -1.25 -3.53
N CYS A 69 -7.10 -0.95 -2.91
CA CYS A 69 -7.75 0.35 -3.04
C CYS A 69 -6.90 1.52 -2.54
N TRP A 70 -5.99 1.32 -1.58
CA TRP A 70 -5.06 2.37 -1.16
C TRP A 70 -4.07 2.76 -2.25
N CYS A 71 -3.90 1.91 -3.25
CA CYS A 71 -3.06 2.14 -4.42
C CYS A 71 -3.84 2.57 -5.65
N TYR A 72 -5.12 2.89 -5.55
CA TYR A 72 -5.82 3.56 -6.65
C TYR A 72 -5.38 5.02 -6.72
N ALA A 73 -5.15 5.50 -7.95
CA ALA A 73 -4.53 6.80 -8.19
C ALA A 73 -5.26 7.98 -7.55
N ARG A 74 -6.55 7.84 -7.21
CA ARG A 74 -7.38 8.91 -6.64
C ARG A 74 -8.04 8.53 -5.30
N GLN A 75 -7.62 7.45 -4.65
CA GLN A 75 -8.25 7.01 -3.40
C GLN A 75 -8.14 8.06 -2.30
N CYS A 76 -6.99 8.73 -2.17
CA CYS A 76 -6.80 9.86 -1.25
C CYS A 76 -7.62 11.13 -1.60
N ARG A 77 -8.52 11.03 -2.59
CA ARG A 77 -9.46 12.06 -3.03
C ARG A 77 -10.91 11.59 -2.93
N GLY A 78 -11.18 10.37 -2.50
CA GLY A 78 -12.54 9.85 -2.33
C GLY A 78 -12.94 8.74 -3.29
N ASP A 79 -12.07 8.32 -4.21
CA ASP A 79 -12.29 7.24 -5.19
C ASP A 79 -11.94 5.90 -4.54
N ALA A 80 -12.92 5.29 -3.87
CA ALA A 80 -12.71 4.11 -3.05
C ALA A 80 -12.71 2.82 -3.86
N ASP A 81 -13.42 2.81 -4.99
CA ASP A 81 -13.55 1.64 -5.85
C ASP A 81 -12.62 1.67 -7.07
N GLY A 82 -12.01 2.83 -7.39
CA GLY A 82 -11.11 3.02 -8.52
C GLY A 82 -11.84 3.06 -9.87
N ILE A 83 -13.16 3.13 -9.89
CA ILE A 83 -14.01 2.96 -11.07
C ILE A 83 -14.62 4.30 -11.47
N LYS A 84 -14.22 4.77 -12.65
CA LYS A 84 -14.78 5.99 -13.23
C LYS A 84 -16.24 5.82 -13.64
N THR A 85 -17.12 6.65 -13.10
CA THR A 85 -18.54 6.74 -13.48
C THR A 85 -18.79 7.95 -14.37
N GLY A 86 -18.78 7.74 -15.70
CA GLY A 86 -18.90 8.82 -16.68
C GLY A 86 -17.67 9.76 -16.61
N PRO A 87 -17.83 11.07 -16.36
CA PRO A 87 -16.69 11.99 -16.23
C PRO A 87 -16.12 12.06 -14.80
N PHE A 88 -16.64 11.30 -13.85
CA PHE A 88 -16.36 11.43 -12.42
C PHE A 88 -15.64 10.20 -11.87
N TRP A 89 -14.54 10.44 -11.14
CA TRP A 89 -13.82 9.40 -10.38
C TRP A 89 -14.36 9.24 -8.95
N VAL A 90 -14.97 10.28 -8.38
CA VAL A 90 -15.61 10.23 -7.05
C VAL A 90 -17.09 10.46 -7.25
N ALA A 91 -17.88 9.39 -7.17
CA ALA A 91 -19.26 9.36 -7.64
C ALA A 91 -20.20 8.65 -6.65
N ILE A 92 -21.42 8.37 -7.11
CA ILE A 92 -22.47 7.75 -6.30
C ILE A 92 -22.06 6.38 -5.72
N PRO A 93 -21.38 5.47 -6.46
CA PRO A 93 -20.89 4.22 -5.88
C PRO A 93 -19.99 4.42 -4.64
N ASP A 94 -19.06 5.36 -4.71
CA ASP A 94 -18.20 5.70 -3.57
C ASP A 94 -19.01 6.26 -2.39
N LEU A 95 -19.99 7.13 -2.66
CA LEU A 95 -20.85 7.69 -1.62
C LEU A 95 -21.68 6.61 -0.91
N GLU A 96 -22.21 5.65 -1.66
CA GLU A 96 -23.01 4.55 -1.11
C GLU A 96 -22.19 3.67 -0.18
N GLY A 97 -20.95 3.34 -0.55
CA GLY A 97 -20.05 2.60 0.33
C GLY A 97 -19.54 3.43 1.51
N PHE A 98 -19.16 4.69 1.30
CA PHE A 98 -18.71 5.59 2.35
C PHE A 98 -19.74 5.70 3.49
N ARG A 99 -21.03 5.85 3.13
CA ARG A 99 -22.15 5.91 4.09
C ARG A 99 -22.31 4.63 4.91
N GLN A 100 -21.91 3.48 4.39
CA GLN A 100 -21.99 2.21 5.12
C GLN A 100 -20.87 2.09 6.16
N CYS A 101 -19.71 2.70 5.86
CA CYS A 101 -18.46 2.53 6.58
C CYS A 101 -18.14 3.62 7.61
N MET A 102 -18.63 4.85 7.41
CA MET A 102 -18.32 5.98 8.28
C MET A 102 -18.76 5.75 9.74
N ASN A 103 -17.90 6.12 10.70
CA ASN A 103 -18.14 6.02 12.15
C ASN A 103 -18.57 4.63 12.62
N ARG A 104 -18.03 3.57 12.02
CA ARG A 104 -18.28 2.19 12.44
C ARG A 104 -17.17 1.68 13.37
N ASP A 105 -17.59 1.03 14.46
CA ASP A 105 -16.72 0.27 15.36
C ASP A 105 -17.49 -0.96 15.87
N PRO A 106 -17.06 -2.21 15.56
CA PRO A 106 -15.91 -2.53 14.71
C PRO A 106 -16.15 -2.09 13.25
N MET A 107 -15.06 -1.77 12.56
CA MET A 107 -15.11 -1.41 11.14
C MET A 107 -15.48 -2.66 10.29
N PRO A 108 -16.49 -2.58 9.40
CA PRO A 108 -16.84 -3.69 8.53
C PRO A 108 -15.71 -4.05 7.54
N PRO A 109 -15.65 -5.29 7.04
CA PRO A 109 -14.73 -5.67 5.98
C PRO A 109 -14.85 -4.78 4.74
N GLY A 110 -13.72 -4.47 4.10
CA GLY A 110 -13.66 -3.61 2.92
C GLY A 110 -13.78 -2.11 3.21
N CYS A 111 -14.16 -1.70 4.42
CA CYS A 111 -14.35 -0.29 4.71
C CYS A 111 -13.05 0.53 4.72
N ILE A 112 -11.89 -0.11 4.89
CA ILE A 112 -10.58 0.58 4.87
C ILE A 112 -10.33 1.37 3.57
N CYS A 113 -11.02 1.06 2.47
CA CYS A 113 -10.95 1.82 1.22
C CYS A 113 -11.56 3.22 1.30
N TYR A 114 -12.38 3.49 2.32
CA TYR A 114 -13.03 4.79 2.54
C TYR A 114 -12.27 5.69 3.53
N ASP A 115 -11.11 5.24 3.99
CA ASP A 115 -10.14 6.04 4.74
C ASP A 115 -9.26 6.79 3.75
N PHE A 116 -9.61 8.03 3.43
CA PHE A 116 -9.03 8.81 2.33
C PHE A 116 -7.83 9.66 2.77
N ASP A 117 -7.64 9.86 4.07
CA ASP A 117 -6.45 10.54 4.59
C ASP A 117 -5.43 9.58 5.22
N HIS A 118 -5.78 8.30 5.35
CA HIS A 118 -4.99 7.25 6.00
C HIS A 118 -4.72 7.56 7.48
N LEU A 119 -5.61 8.32 8.13
CA LEU A 119 -5.45 8.78 9.51
C LEU A 119 -6.65 8.38 10.37
N LYS A 120 -6.35 7.73 11.49
CA LYS A 120 -7.36 7.47 12.51
C LYS A 120 -7.77 8.76 13.24
N SER A 121 -9.07 9.03 13.30
CA SER A 121 -9.65 10.18 13.99
C SER A 121 -10.53 9.77 15.16
N GLY A 122 -10.00 9.88 16.39
CA GLY A 122 -10.70 9.48 17.61
C GLY A 122 -10.94 7.97 17.66
N PRO A 123 -12.15 7.49 17.98
CA PRO A 123 -12.43 6.05 18.01
C PRO A 123 -12.55 5.45 16.60
N PHE A 124 -12.87 6.26 15.59
CA PHE A 124 -13.22 5.77 14.26
C PHE A 124 -12.05 5.88 13.30
N ARG A 125 -11.97 4.89 12.41
CA ARG A 125 -11.02 4.91 11.29
C ARG A 125 -11.48 5.90 10.21
N ILE A 126 -12.73 5.74 9.78
CA ILE A 126 -13.35 6.57 8.74
C ILE A 126 -14.27 7.57 9.42
N ALA A 127 -13.89 8.84 9.38
CA ALA A 127 -14.45 9.89 10.21
C ALA A 127 -14.72 11.18 9.42
N ILE A 128 -14.79 12.30 10.14
CA ILE A 128 -15.13 13.62 9.58
C ILE A 128 -14.05 14.14 8.62
N SER A 129 -12.78 13.77 8.83
CA SER A 129 -11.70 14.14 7.92
C SER A 129 -11.87 13.50 6.55
N ASP A 130 -12.20 12.22 6.48
CA ASP A 130 -12.54 11.52 5.23
C ASP A 130 -13.75 12.12 4.54
N LEU A 131 -14.81 12.43 5.31
CA LEU A 131 -15.99 13.11 4.76
C LEU A 131 -15.63 14.48 4.16
N THR A 132 -14.66 15.18 4.75
CA THR A 132 -14.20 16.48 4.24
C THR A 132 -13.49 16.31 2.91
N THR A 133 -12.60 15.32 2.80
CA THR A 133 -11.95 14.93 1.54
C THR A 133 -12.98 14.53 0.48
N PHE A 134 -13.88 13.61 0.82
CA PHE A 134 -14.92 13.11 -0.08
C PHE A 134 -15.77 14.24 -0.65
N ARG A 135 -16.28 15.13 0.21
CA ARG A 135 -17.11 16.27 -0.20
C ARG A 135 -16.40 17.25 -1.11
N PHE A 136 -15.08 17.37 -1.00
CA PHE A 136 -14.30 18.29 -1.81
C PHE A 136 -14.23 17.84 -3.28
N TYR A 137 -14.10 16.53 -3.51
CA TYR A 137 -13.91 15.95 -4.84
C TYR A 137 -15.15 15.27 -5.43
N PHE A 138 -16.21 15.05 -4.64
CA PHE A 138 -17.44 14.43 -5.11
C PHE A 138 -18.03 15.13 -6.34
N ASN A 139 -18.28 14.36 -7.39
CA ASN A 139 -18.78 14.81 -8.69
C ASN A 139 -17.97 15.98 -9.31
N LYS A 140 -16.68 16.07 -9.00
CA LYS A 140 -15.76 16.95 -9.72
C LYS A 140 -15.32 16.29 -11.03
N PRO A 141 -15.24 17.04 -12.14
CA PRO A 141 -14.70 16.50 -13.38
C PRO A 141 -13.25 16.05 -13.16
N GLU A 142 -12.81 15.02 -13.88
CA GLU A 142 -11.47 14.44 -13.76
C GLU A 142 -10.32 15.45 -13.65
N LEU A 143 -10.34 16.53 -14.45
CA LEU A 143 -9.31 17.58 -14.41
C LEU A 143 -9.21 18.32 -13.05
N GLN A 144 -10.20 18.17 -12.18
CA GLN A 144 -10.25 18.75 -10.83
C GLN A 144 -10.02 17.70 -9.73
N VAL A 145 -9.78 16.43 -10.09
CA VAL A 145 -9.45 15.34 -9.17
C VAL A 145 -8.03 14.87 -9.49
N PRO A 146 -7.00 15.56 -8.96
CA PRO A 146 -5.62 15.16 -9.19
C PRO A 146 -5.34 13.81 -8.53
N GLU A 147 -4.33 13.12 -9.02
CA GLU A 147 -3.87 11.88 -8.40
C GLU A 147 -3.31 12.13 -6.99
N CYS A 148 -3.18 11.05 -6.24
CA CYS A 148 -2.45 11.01 -4.97
C CYS A 148 -0.97 11.29 -5.19
N ASP A 149 -0.25 11.63 -4.11
CA ASP A 149 1.17 11.96 -4.21
C ASP A 149 1.95 10.72 -4.71
N PRO A 150 2.51 10.74 -5.93
CA PRO A 150 3.18 9.58 -6.50
C PRO A 150 4.51 9.27 -5.80
N THR A 151 5.01 10.15 -4.92
CA THR A 151 6.25 9.91 -4.18
C THR A 151 6.14 8.72 -3.22
N ASN A 152 4.94 8.38 -2.75
CA ASN A 152 4.67 7.24 -1.87
C ASN A 152 4.42 5.91 -2.60
N TYR A 153 4.29 5.91 -3.94
CA TYR A 153 3.87 4.75 -4.72
C TYR A 153 4.93 4.35 -5.75
N ASN A 154 5.07 3.05 -5.97
CA ASN A 154 5.84 2.46 -7.07
C ASN A 154 5.02 2.44 -8.35
N PHE A 155 3.71 2.14 -8.24
CA PHE A 155 2.75 2.12 -9.34
C PHE A 155 1.33 2.22 -8.78
N TRP A 156 0.38 2.57 -9.65
CA TRP A 156 -1.04 2.60 -9.32
C TRP A 156 -1.70 1.28 -9.71
N GLU A 157 -2.64 0.81 -8.87
CA GLU A 157 -3.49 -0.34 -9.18
C GLU A 157 -4.71 0.08 -10.00
N THR A 158 -5.24 -0.86 -10.78
CA THR A 158 -6.52 -0.73 -11.49
C THR A 158 -7.51 -1.78 -10.97
N PRO A 159 -8.77 -1.43 -10.69
CA PRO A 159 -9.78 -2.37 -10.19
C PRO A 159 -10.15 -3.49 -11.16
#